data_AF-A0A8J7PPB8-F1
#
_entry.id   AF-A0A8J7PPB8-F1
#
_cell.length_a   1.000
_cell.length_b   1.000
_cell.length_c   1.000
_cell.angle_alpha   90.00
_cell.angle_beta   90.00
_cell.angle_gamma   90.00
#
_symmetry.space_group_name_H-M   'P 1'
#
loop_
_entity.id
_entity.type
_entity.pdbx_description
1 polymer ?
#
loop_
_entity_poly.entity_id
_entity_poly.type
_entity_poly.pdbx_seq_one_letter_code
_entity_poly.pdbx_strand_id
1 'polypeptide(L)'
;MVLEGQVKNGQIVLDQPARLPEGTRVRVQVVTSLQAIAERLAEARARPDSGPTLAERYASVIGTAVDLPPDLAERHDHYIHGSDR
;
A
#
# COMPACT_ATOMS: atom_id res chain seq x y z
N MET A 1 -25.20 -8.77 3.93
CA MET A 1 -24.20 -7.84 4.49
C MET A 1 -22.89 -8.58 4.61
N VAL A 2 -21.75 -7.90 4.45
CA VAL A 2 -20.41 -8.44 4.78
C VAL A 2 -19.93 -7.64 5.98
N LEU A 3 -19.46 -8.35 7.01
CA LEU A 3 -18.88 -7.74 8.20
C LEU A 3 -17.45 -8.25 8.32
N GLU A 4 -16.52 -7.33 8.48
CA GLU A 4 -15.10 -7.62 8.63
C GLU A 4 -14.70 -7.55 10.10
N GLY A 5 -13.65 -8.29 10.44
CA GLY A 5 -13.16 -8.39 11.79
C GLY A 5 -11.94 -9.26 11.91
N GLN A 6 -11.34 -9.25 13.09
CA GLN A 6 -10.10 -9.97 13.39
C GLN A 6 -10.34 -11.03 14.46
N VAL A 7 -9.67 -12.18 14.32
CA VAL A 7 -9.67 -13.21 15.36
C VAL A 7 -8.73 -12.78 16.48
N LYS A 8 -9.27 -12.57 17.69
CA LYS A 8 -8.53 -12.29 18.92
C LYS A 8 -8.93 -13.32 19.98
N ASN A 9 -7.97 -14.12 20.45
CA ASN A 9 -8.19 -15.17 21.45
C ASN A 9 -9.32 -16.15 21.07
N GLY A 10 -9.40 -16.55 19.80
CA GLY A 10 -10.43 -17.47 19.30
C GLY A 10 -11.81 -16.84 19.10
N GLN A 11 -11.99 -15.54 19.35
CA GLN A 11 -13.23 -14.80 19.09
C GLN A 11 -13.05 -13.86 17.90
N ILE A 12 -14.07 -13.73 17.06
CA ILE A 12 -14.09 -12.77 15.95
C ILE A 12 -14.54 -11.42 16.51
N VAL A 13 -13.64 -10.43 16.51
CA VAL A 13 -13.93 -9.04 16.88
C VAL A 13 -14.17 -8.25 15.62
N LEU A 14 -15.39 -7.75 15.42
CA LEU A 14 -15.74 -6.96 14.24
C LEU A 14 -15.04 -5.60 14.26
N ASP A 15 -14.60 -5.13 13.09
CA ASP A 15 -13.96 -3.82 12.95
C ASP A 15 -14.99 -2.68 13.14
N GLN A 16 -16.24 -2.93 12.74
CA GLN A 16 -17.37 -2.03 12.97
C GLN A 16 -18.42 -2.72 13.85
N PRO A 17 -18.95 -2.03 14.88
CA PRO A 17 -19.97 -2.61 15.75
C PRO A 17 -21.26 -2.86 14.97
N ALA A 18 -21.73 -4.11 14.95
CA ALA A 18 -22.99 -4.50 14.33
C ALA A 18 -23.87 -5.27 15.33
N ARG A 19 -25.17 -4.94 15.38
CA ARG A 19 -26.14 -5.71 16.17
C ARG A 19 -26.73 -6.82 15.30
N LEU A 20 -26.33 -8.05 15.56
CA LEU A 20 -26.94 -9.24 14.96
C LEU A 20 -27.99 -9.81 15.92
N PRO A 21 -29.22 -10.10 15.48
CA PRO A 21 -30.21 -10.78 16.30
C PRO A 21 -29.68 -12.13 16.82
N GLU A 22 -30.10 -12.50 18.02
CA GLU A 22 -29.78 -13.83 18.57
C GLU A 22 -30.27 -14.94 17.63
N GLY A 23 -29.47 -16.01 17.49
CA GLY A 23 -29.76 -17.10 16.56
C GLY A 23 -29.43 -16.82 15.08
N THR A 24 -28.84 -15.67 14.76
CA THR A 24 -28.39 -15.36 13.39
C THR A 24 -27.32 -16.35 12.93
N ARG A 25 -27.61 -17.13 11.90
CA ARG A 25 -26.64 -18.02 11.27
C ARG A 25 -25.66 -17.22 10.43
N VAL A 26 -24.37 -17.36 10.71
CA VAL A 26 -23.29 -16.68 9.96
C VAL A 26 -22.41 -17.69 9.22
N ARG A 27 -21.74 -17.22 8.17
CA ARG A 27 -20.66 -17.95 7.48
C ARG A 27 -19.38 -17.14 7.65
N VAL A 28 -18.31 -17.81 8.06
CA VAL A 28 -16.98 -17.20 8.16
C VAL A 28 -16.21 -17.48 6.88
N GLN A 29 -15.65 -16.43 6.30
CA GLN A 29 -14.69 -16.53 5.21
C GLN A 29 -13.35 -16.03 5.72
N VAL A 30 -12.33 -16.89 5.68
CA VAL A 30 -10.97 -16.50 6.06
C VAL A 30 -10.37 -15.72 4.91
N VAL A 31 -10.08 -14.44 5.15
CA VAL A 31 -9.37 -13.59 4.21
C VAL A 31 -7.87 -13.78 4.44
N THR A 32 -7.17 -14.27 3.42
CA THR A 32 -5.72 -14.41 3.47
C THR A 32 -5.05 -13.04 3.32
N SER A 33 -3.81 -12.92 3.80
CA SER A 33 -3.03 -11.69 3.66
C SER A 33 -2.90 -11.23 2.21
N LEU A 34 -2.76 -12.16 1.26
CA LEU A 34 -2.68 -11.85 -0.17
C LEU A 34 -4.00 -11.29 -0.71
N GLN A 35 -5.15 -11.81 -0.28
CA GLN A 35 -6.46 -11.28 -0.65
C GLN A 35 -6.68 -9.88 -0.09
N ALA A 36 -6.36 -9.67 1.19
CA ALA A 36 -6.45 -8.34 1.81
C ALA A 36 -5.53 -7.31 1.12
N ILE A 37 -4.34 -7.72 0.68
CA ILE A 37 -3.44 -6.87 -0.10
C ILE A 37 -4.05 -6.54 -1.47
N ALA A 38 -4.61 -7.54 -2.17
CA ALA A 38 -5.21 -7.35 -3.49
C ALA A 38 -6.42 -6.41 -3.44
N GLU A 39 -7.31 -6.57 -2.45
CA GLU A 39 -8.47 -5.69 -2.23
C GLU A 39 -8.01 -4.25 -1.95
N ARG A 40 -7.02 -4.08 -1.07
CA ARG A 40 -6.50 -2.74 -0.75
C ARG A 40 -5.82 -2.05 -1.93
N LEU A 41 -5.16 -2.82 -2.81
CA LEU A 41 -4.61 -2.31 -4.07
C LEU A 41 -5.73 -1.94 -5.07
N ALA A 42 -6.79 -2.73 -5.14
CA ALA A 42 -7.94 -2.44 -5.99
C ALA A 42 -8.66 -1.16 -5.54
N GLU A 43 -8.90 -0.99 -4.23
CA GLU A 43 -9.44 0.23 -3.64
C GLU A 43 -8.54 1.44 -3.90
N ALA A 44 -7.22 1.28 -3.74
CA ALA A 44 -6.28 2.37 -4.00
C ALA A 44 -6.32 2.84 -5.46
N ARG A 45 -6.54 1.94 -6.42
CA ARG A 45 -6.72 2.27 -7.84
C ARG A 45 -8.09 2.86 -8.15
N ALA A 46 -9.13 2.49 -7.40
CA ALA A 46 -10.49 2.98 -7.59
C ALA A 46 -10.69 4.40 -7.03
N ARG A 47 -9.88 4.81 -6.05
CA ARG A 47 -9.88 6.21 -5.59
C ARG A 47 -9.38 7.11 -6.72
N PRO A 48 -10.08 8.21 -7.04
CA PRO A 48 -9.51 9.23 -7.91
C PRO A 48 -8.22 9.74 -7.28
N ASP A 49 -7.14 9.79 -8.06
CA ASP A 49 -5.85 10.34 -7.63
C ASP A 49 -6.04 11.81 -7.21
N SER A 50 -6.30 12.02 -5.92
CA SER A 50 -6.59 13.35 -5.36
C SER A 50 -5.33 14.14 -4.99
N GLY A 51 -4.16 13.54 -5.21
CA GLY A 51 -2.86 14.14 -4.91
C GLY A 51 -2.06 14.42 -6.18
N PRO A 52 -1.11 15.35 -6.11
CA PRO A 52 -0.18 15.57 -7.21
C PRO A 52 0.60 14.29 -7.49
N THR A 53 0.71 13.96 -8.77
CA THR A 53 1.51 12.84 -9.26
C THR A 53 2.96 12.96 -8.81
N LEU A 54 3.70 11.85 -8.83
CA LEU A 54 5.14 11.90 -8.53
C LEU A 54 5.88 12.88 -9.46
N ALA A 55 5.50 12.95 -10.73
CA ALA A 55 6.07 13.88 -11.68
C ALA A 55 5.83 15.34 -11.27
N GLU A 56 4.60 15.70 -10.86
CA GLU A 56 4.27 17.05 -10.39
C GLU A 56 4.99 17.39 -9.08
N ARG A 57 5.09 16.44 -8.15
CA ARG A 57 5.76 16.64 -6.86
C ARG A 57 7.26 16.89 -7.01
N TYR A 58 7.90 16.23 -7.99
CA TYR A 58 9.34 16.32 -8.23
C TYR A 58 9.69 17.19 -9.44
N ALA A 59 8.74 17.95 -9.98
CA ALA A 59 8.95 18.78 -11.17
C ALA A 59 10.13 19.77 -11.02
N SER A 60 10.43 20.21 -9.80
CA SER A 60 11.55 21.13 -9.52
C SER A 60 12.93 20.49 -9.59
N VAL A 61 13.03 19.15 -9.53
CA VAL A 61 14.30 18.41 -9.50
C VAL A 61 14.48 17.49 -10.71
N ILE A 62 13.40 17.15 -11.41
CA ILE A 62 13.45 16.31 -12.61
C ILE A 62 14.28 17.02 -13.68
N GLY A 63 15.38 16.39 -14.10
CA GLY A 63 16.25 16.90 -15.15
C GLY A 63 17.16 18.07 -14.74
N THR A 64 17.28 18.39 -13.46
CA THR A 64 18.12 19.51 -12.98
C THR A 64 19.62 19.22 -13.07
N ALA A 65 20.01 17.95 -12.97
CA ALA A 65 21.41 17.57 -13.01
C ALA A 65 21.93 17.51 -14.46
N VAL A 66 22.99 18.27 -14.73
CA VAL A 66 23.65 18.38 -16.03
C VAL A 66 25.00 17.66 -16.01
N ASP A 67 25.45 17.20 -17.17
CA ASP A 67 26.77 16.56 -17.37
C ASP A 67 27.01 15.33 -16.46
N LEU A 68 25.95 14.55 -16.23
CA LEU A 68 26.04 13.33 -15.44
C LEU A 68 26.61 12.17 -16.27
N PRO A 69 27.38 11.27 -15.65
CA PRO A 69 27.79 10.02 -16.29
C PRO A 69 26.59 9.21 -16.78
N PRO A 70 26.68 8.57 -17.97
CA PRO A 70 25.59 7.77 -18.52
C PRO A 70 25.24 6.55 -17.64
N ASP A 71 26.15 6.10 -16.78
CA ASP A 71 25.98 4.99 -15.85
C ASP A 71 25.52 5.41 -14.45
N LEU A 72 25.20 6.70 -14.23
CA LEU A 72 24.84 7.21 -12.90
C LEU A 72 23.65 6.46 -12.28
N ALA A 73 22.62 6.11 -13.06
CA ALA A 73 21.44 5.43 -12.53
C ALA A 73 21.80 4.06 -11.92
N GLU A 74 22.68 3.31 -12.59
CA GLU A 74 23.13 1.99 -12.17
C GLU A 74 24.17 2.07 -11.04
N ARG A 75 25.03 3.09 -11.06
CA ARG A 75 26.16 3.24 -10.13
C ARG A 75 26.02 4.44 -9.21
N HIS A 76 24.80 4.85 -8.87
CA HIS A 76 24.56 6.06 -8.08
C HIS A 76 25.29 6.04 -6.74
N ASP A 77 25.35 4.88 -6.07
CA ASP A 77 26.10 4.72 -4.82
C ASP A 77 27.59 5.03 -4.96
N HIS A 78 28.22 4.63 -6.08
CA HIS A 78 29.63 4.91 -6.36
C HIS A 78 29.91 6.42 -6.44
N TYR A 79 29.01 7.16 -7.07
CA TYR A 79 29.16 8.61 -7.26
C TYR A 79 28.74 9.42 -6.04
N ILE A 80 27.76 8.96 -5.27
CA ILE A 80 27.25 9.65 -4.07
C ILE A 80 28.20 9.45 -2.89
N HIS A 81 28.66 8.22 -2.69
CA HIS A 81 29.44 7.87 -1.51
C HIS A 81 30.95 7.89 -1.77
N GLY A 82 31.38 7.89 -3.04
CA GLY A 82 32.74 7.52 -3.42
C GLY A 82 32.94 6.05 -3.10
N SER A 83 33.56 5.27 -3.99
CA SER A 83 33.82 3.86 -3.67
C SER A 83 34.50 3.70 -2.32
N ASP A 84 33.86 3.03 -1.37
CA ASP A 84 34.55 2.37 -0.28
C ASP A 84 35.08 1.01 -0.79
N ARG A 85 36.42 0.94 -0.84
CA ARG A 85 37.31 -0.25 -0.97
C ARG A 85 37.43 -0.98 -2.32
#